data_AF-Q9ZEL9-F1
#
_entry.id   AF-Q9ZEL9-F1
#
_cell.length_a   1.000
_cell.length_b   1.000
_cell.length_c   1.000
_cell.angle_alpha   90.00
_cell.angle_beta   90.00
_cell.angle_gamma   90.00
#
_symmetry.space_group_name_H-M   'P 1'
#
loop_
_entity.id
_entity.type
_entity.pdbx_description
1 polymer ?
#
loop_
_entity_poly.entity_id
_entity_poly.type
_entity_poly.pdbx_seq_one_letter_code
_entity_poly.pdbx_strand_id
1 'polypeptide(L)'
;PFSLTFRQADAPFAFSCLPYTAAELENATHMEELPLARRTVLSIYGAVRGVGGIDSWGTDVEAPYYIPADQDIDFSFNIHF
;
A
#
# COMPACT_ATOMS: atom_id res chain seq x y z
N PRO A 1 -15.84 0.22 -23.66
CA PRO A 1 -14.81 -0.53 -22.89
C PRO A 1 -15.07 -0.27 -21.40
N PHE A 2 -14.94 -1.27 -20.53
CA PHE A 2 -15.09 -1.07 -19.08
C PHE A 2 -13.89 -0.31 -18.53
N SER A 3 -14.12 0.70 -17.69
CA SER A 3 -13.08 1.47 -17.00
C SER A 3 -13.48 1.71 -15.57
N LEU A 4 -12.51 1.68 -14.66
CA LEU A 4 -12.68 2.04 -13.26
C LEU A 4 -11.60 3.07 -12.92
N THR A 5 -12.01 4.26 -12.50
CA THR A 5 -11.10 5.38 -12.20
C THR A 5 -11.14 5.72 -10.72
N PHE A 6 -9.97 5.77 -10.09
CA PHE A 6 -9.79 6.26 -8.73
C PHE A 6 -9.08 7.61 -8.78
N ARG A 7 -9.59 8.60 -8.07
CA ARG A 7 -9.04 9.96 -8.07
C ARG A 7 -8.85 10.47 -6.66
N GLN A 8 -7.73 11.13 -6.42
CA GLN A 8 -7.50 11.89 -5.18
C GLN A 8 -8.64 12.91 -4.97
N ALA A 9 -9.12 13.03 -3.74
CA ALA A 9 -10.12 14.03 -3.37
C ALA A 9 -9.40 15.31 -2.90
N ASP A 10 -8.97 15.33 -1.64
CA ASP A 10 -8.39 16.51 -1.00
C ASP A 10 -6.86 16.52 -1.06
N ALA A 11 -6.23 15.35 -0.95
CA ALA A 11 -4.77 15.19 -0.95
C ALA A 11 -4.34 13.97 -1.78
N PRO A 12 -3.10 13.95 -2.30
CA PRO A 12 -2.54 12.76 -2.96
C PRO A 12 -2.56 11.54 -2.05
N PHE A 13 -2.74 10.36 -2.64
CA PHE A 13 -2.67 9.08 -1.93
C PHE A 13 -1.68 8.13 -2.59
N ALA A 14 -1.19 7.17 -1.80
CA ALA A 14 -0.44 6.04 -2.31
C ALA A 14 -1.38 4.87 -2.61
N PHE A 15 -1.02 4.03 -3.56
CA PHE A 15 -1.78 2.83 -3.89
C PHE A 15 -0.87 1.72 -4.42
N SER A 16 -1.39 0.50 -4.45
CA SER A 16 -0.75 -0.63 -5.15
C SER A 16 -1.78 -1.39 -5.98
N CYS A 17 -1.34 -1.91 -7.13
CA CYS A 17 -2.14 -2.75 -8.01
C CYS A 17 -1.36 -4.04 -8.28
N LEU A 18 -1.46 -4.99 -7.34
CA LEU A 18 -0.70 -6.24 -7.41
C LEU A 18 -1.62 -7.40 -7.80
N PRO A 19 -1.12 -8.45 -8.46
CA PRO A 19 -1.93 -9.63 -8.76
C PRO A 19 -2.15 -10.56 -7.56
N TYR A 20 -1.62 -10.17 -6.38
CA TYR A 20 -1.58 -10.96 -5.17
C TYR A 20 -2.07 -10.13 -3.97
N THR A 21 -2.71 -10.79 -3.01
CA THR A 21 -3.10 -10.23 -1.72
C THR A 21 -1.90 -10.09 -0.80
N ALA A 22 -2.02 -9.27 0.24
CA ALA A 22 -0.98 -9.12 1.25
C ALA A 22 -0.62 -10.47 1.90
N ALA A 23 -1.60 -11.33 2.19
CA ALA A 23 -1.36 -12.63 2.77
C ALA A 23 -0.64 -13.61 1.83
N GLU A 24 -0.97 -13.57 0.52
CA GLU A 24 -0.26 -14.40 -0.48
C GLU A 24 1.20 -13.96 -0.62
N LEU A 25 1.48 -12.65 -0.56
CA LEU A 25 2.84 -12.10 -0.60
C LEU A 25 3.65 -12.42 0.66
N GLU A 26 3.05 -12.26 1.84
CA GLU A 26 3.69 -12.52 3.13
C GLU A 26 4.05 -14.01 3.31
N ASN A 27 3.21 -14.90 2.78
CA ASN A 27 3.43 -16.34 2.91
C ASN A 27 4.48 -16.88 1.93
N ALA A 28 4.70 -16.22 0.79
CA ALA A 28 5.63 -16.69 -0.22
C ALA A 28 7.08 -16.38 0.18
N THR A 29 7.89 -17.43 0.32
CA THR A 29 9.32 -17.30 0.60
C THR A 29 10.16 -17.22 -0.68
N HIS A 30 9.59 -17.67 -1.80
CA HIS A 30 10.18 -17.60 -3.13
C HIS A 30 9.14 -17.16 -4.17
N MET A 31 9.59 -16.61 -5.29
CA MET A 31 8.69 -16.05 -6.31
C MET A 31 7.78 -17.12 -6.95
N GLU A 32 8.27 -18.34 -7.09
CA GLU A 32 7.55 -19.49 -7.67
C GLU A 32 6.43 -20.04 -6.79
N GLU A 33 6.40 -19.67 -5.50
CA GLU A 33 5.33 -20.07 -4.58
C GLU A 33 4.06 -19.22 -4.75
N LEU A 34 4.16 -18.11 -5.48
CA LEU A 34 3.03 -17.22 -5.73
C LEU A 34 1.97 -17.91 -6.60
N PRO A 35 0.68 -17.69 -6.31
CA PRO A 35 -0.39 -18.28 -7.09
C PRO A 35 -0.42 -17.70 -8.51
N LEU A 36 -1.10 -18.37 -9.43
CA LEU A 36 -1.36 -17.79 -10.76
C LEU A 36 -2.12 -16.46 -10.64
N ALA A 37 -1.62 -15.43 -11.33
CA ALA A 37 -2.26 -14.12 -11.42
C ALA A 37 -3.63 -14.19 -12.11
N ARG A 38 -4.70 -13.88 -11.38
CA ARG A 38 -6.10 -14.00 -11.87
C ARG A 38 -6.95 -12.74 -11.70
N ARG A 39 -6.49 -11.80 -10.89
CA ARG A 39 -7.19 -10.56 -10.53
C ARG A 39 -6.16 -9.49 -10.24
N THR A 40 -6.58 -8.23 -10.24
CA THR A 40 -5.82 -7.13 -9.63
C THR A 40 -6.37 -6.89 -8.24
N VAL A 41 -5.50 -6.97 -7.23
CA VAL A 41 -5.75 -6.51 -5.87
C VAL A 41 -5.30 -5.05 -5.80
N LEU A 42 -6.28 -4.15 -5.78
CA LEU A 42 -6.04 -2.72 -5.56
C LEU A 42 -6.09 -2.44 -4.06
N SER A 43 -5.03 -1.83 -3.54
CA SER A 43 -5.00 -1.26 -2.19
C SER A 43 -4.81 0.25 -2.29
N ILE A 44 -5.62 1.02 -1.57
CA ILE A 44 -5.55 2.48 -1.50
C ILE A 44 -5.16 2.84 -0.07
N TYR A 45 -4.11 3.65 0.09
CA TYR A 45 -3.51 3.93 1.38
C TYR A 45 -3.66 5.41 1.74
N GLY A 46 -4.33 5.70 2.85
CA GLY A 46 -4.41 7.06 3.41
C GLY A 46 -3.10 7.55 4.01
N ALA A 47 -2.27 6.62 4.50
CA ALA A 47 -0.90 6.86 4.90
C ALA A 47 -0.09 5.56 4.76
N VAL A 48 1.22 5.69 4.49
CA VAL A 48 2.16 4.56 4.50
C VAL A 48 3.40 5.01 5.25
N ARG A 49 3.82 4.21 6.22
CA ARG A 49 5.04 4.47 6.99
C ARG A 49 6.26 4.26 6.09
N GLY A 50 7.31 5.04 6.31
CA GLY A 50 8.58 4.79 5.65
C GLY A 50 9.12 3.39 5.97
N VAL A 51 9.74 2.76 4.96
CA VAL A 51 10.27 1.40 5.06
C VAL A 51 11.54 1.35 5.92
N GLY A 52 12.34 2.43 5.95
CA GLY A 52 13.64 2.44 6.59
C GLY A 52 14.73 1.90 5.66
N GLY A 53 15.71 1.17 6.21
CA GLY A 53 16.86 0.66 5.47
C GLY A 53 18.18 1.41 5.73
N ILE A 54 18.26 2.16 6.83
CA ILE A 54 19.53 2.71 7.33
C ILE A 54 20.50 1.56 7.62
N ASP A 55 19.99 0.54 8.30
CA ASP A 55 20.54 -0.80 8.35
C ASP A 55 19.41 -1.85 8.40
N SER A 56 19.78 -3.12 8.27
CA SER A 56 18.82 -4.24 8.28
C SER A 56 18.79 -4.99 9.61
N TRP A 57 19.26 -4.38 10.71
CA TRP A 57 19.42 -5.05 12.00
C TRP A 57 19.02 -4.20 13.22
N GLY A 58 18.20 -3.18 13.01
CA GLY A 58 17.40 -2.59 14.09
C GLY A 58 17.33 -1.07 14.10
N THR A 59 18.01 -0.37 13.21
CA THR A 59 17.82 1.09 13.11
C THR A 59 16.44 1.38 12.53
N ASP A 60 15.68 2.18 13.28
CA ASP A 60 14.33 2.55 12.89
C ASP A 60 14.32 3.59 11.75
N VAL A 61 13.18 3.75 11.08
CA VAL A 61 13.01 4.82 10.08
C VAL A 61 13.09 6.19 10.75
N GLU A 62 13.57 7.20 10.03
CA GLU A 62 13.68 8.55 10.56
C GLU A 62 12.29 9.15 10.87
N ALA A 63 12.23 9.98 11.93
CA ALA A 63 10.98 10.55 12.47
C ALA A 63 10.05 11.23 11.43
N PRO A 64 10.54 11.92 10.38
CA PRO A 64 9.67 12.51 9.35
C PRO A 64 8.84 11.48 8.56
N TYR A 65 9.18 10.20 8.61
CA TYR A 65 8.48 9.12 7.89
C TYR A 65 7.62 8.23 8.80
N TYR A 66 7.40 8.65 10.04
CA TYR A 66 6.43 8.02 10.93
C TYR A 66 5.00 8.41 10.56
N ILE A 67 4.06 7.52 10.88
CA ILE A 67 2.64 7.87 10.93
C ILE A 67 2.33 8.25 12.38
N PRO A 68 1.77 9.44 12.65
CA PRO A 68 1.45 9.86 14.02
C PRO A 68 0.37 8.94 14.62
N ALA A 69 0.64 8.40 15.80
CA ALA A 69 -0.28 7.49 16.51
C ALA A 69 -1.26 8.23 17.43
N ASP A 70 -1.06 9.54 17.61
CA ASP A 70 -1.79 10.42 18.53
C ASP A 70 -2.75 11.37 17.81
N GLN A 71 -2.88 11.23 16.48
CA GLN A 71 -3.69 12.09 15.63
C GLN A 71 -4.65 11.25 14.80
N ASP A 72 -5.87 11.74 14.65
CA ASP A 72 -6.83 11.16 13.71
C ASP A 72 -6.34 11.38 12.26
N ILE A 73 -6.51 10.36 11.42
CA ILE A 73 -6.16 10.41 9.99
C ILE A 73 -7.44 10.30 9.18
N ASP A 74 -7.91 11.44 8.68
CA ASP A 74 -9.02 11.50 7.73
C ASP A 74 -8.53 11.26 6.31
N PHE A 75 -9.20 10.38 5.57
CA PHE A 75 -8.80 9.99 4.22
C PHE A 75 -10.00 9.83 3.29
N SER A 76 -9.95 10.48 2.13
CA SER A 76 -11.00 10.49 1.12
C SER A 76 -10.44 10.29 -0.29
N PHE A 77 -11.21 9.58 -1.13
CA PHE A 77 -10.93 9.42 -2.55
C PHE A 77 -12.25 9.23 -3.33
N ASN A 78 -12.21 9.49 -4.63
CA ASN A 78 -13.37 9.34 -5.52
C ASN A 78 -13.23 8.10 -6.41
N ILE A 79 -14.35 7.43 -6.67
CA ILE A 79 -14.44 6.27 -7.57
C ILE A 79 -15.44 6.59 -8.68
N HIS A 80 -15.04 6.35 -9.94
CA HIS A 80 -15.89 6.54 -11.12
C HIS A 80 -15.91 5.28 -12.00
N PHE A 81 -17.09 4.92 -12.50
CA PHE A 81 -17.36 3.76 -13.35
C PHE A 81 -17.75 4.21 -14.77
#